data_AF-A0A0S8IEP7-F1
#
_entry.id   AF-A0A0S8IEP7-F1
#
_cell.length_a   1.000
_cell.length_b   1.000
_cell.length_c   1.000
_cell.angle_alpha   90.00
_cell.angle_beta   90.00
_cell.angle_gamma   90.00
#
_symmetry.space_group_name_H-M   'P 1'
#
loop_
_entity.id
_entity.type
_entity.pdbx_description
1 polymer ?
#
loop_
_entity_poly.entity_id
_entity_poly.type
_entity_poly.pdbx_seq_one_letter_code
_entity_poly.pdbx_strand_id
1 'polypeptide(L)'
;MKTLLSFLKGISIICLSIFLSFFNCSSDVDVQIAEIQPPLTDVLTLELTIGGPEDEHSEEFLLAEPEIMEVTYSGDILVIDENRIKVFDSKGNEKMIVGRRGDGPGEFGKWFVPYIGPSGYLFAANVSSIGIANWDYYGSSSFIDFYNLFTPDYMFIKKNRIEDNPRIDAYLQEHNLERKNMSRMTKFIPLDRDKLLFEAVFEETGSDQEAQYYWRVLYDNGRTITHILEKKILLMYGSTAYPEGELHWEALPGKRLFYQNADEDVFDVEKGSYYTIHVLSLDNGKDISATREFTPVEFPERMTTAPPRKGNPFDQFNIDKARVYKEKKYYAAVKIVKVEGRYAFLFPNMLSESVQRDPLRVPAEVFDLENCQYVTTIEFPFYPYVIRNGYAYQLKMTTQTEFAEIRKYKINPAVYGK
;
A
#
# COMPACT_ATOMS: atom_id res chain seq x y z
N MET A 1 23.22 -26.15 -57.49
CA MET A 1 22.10 -26.38 -56.53
C MET A 1 22.24 -27.64 -55.66
N LYS A 2 23.00 -28.68 -56.05
CA LYS A 2 23.21 -29.89 -55.21
C LYS A 2 24.22 -29.73 -54.06
N THR A 3 25.11 -28.73 -54.12
CA THR A 3 26.16 -28.50 -53.10
C THR A 3 25.70 -27.69 -51.88
N LEU A 4 24.64 -26.90 -51.99
CA LEU A 4 24.10 -26.10 -50.89
C LEU A 4 23.31 -26.96 -49.88
N LEU A 5 22.70 -28.05 -50.36
CA LEU A 5 21.88 -28.96 -49.54
C LEU A 5 22.72 -29.83 -48.59
N SER A 6 23.97 -30.12 -48.96
CA SER A 6 24.91 -30.89 -48.13
C SER A 6 25.45 -30.07 -46.95
N PHE A 7 25.61 -28.76 -47.13
CA PHE A 7 26.15 -27.86 -46.12
C PHE A 7 25.13 -27.56 -45.00
N LEU A 8 23.84 -27.41 -45.34
CA LEU A 8 22.78 -27.24 -44.34
C LEU A 8 22.56 -28.48 -43.46
N LYS A 9 22.73 -29.69 -44.00
CA LYS A 9 22.62 -30.93 -43.21
C LYS A 9 23.77 -31.09 -42.21
N GLY A 10 24.96 -30.58 -42.52
CA GLY A 10 26.11 -30.59 -41.59
C GLY A 10 25.92 -29.63 -40.40
N ILE A 11 25.40 -28.42 -40.64
CA ILE A 11 25.15 -27.42 -39.58
C ILE A 11 24.02 -27.89 -38.64
N SER A 12 22.99 -28.54 -39.18
CA SER A 12 21.88 -29.07 -38.36
C SER A 12 22.33 -30.15 -37.38
N ILE A 13 23.28 -31.02 -37.74
CA ILE A 13 23.77 -32.09 -36.85
C ILE A 13 24.69 -31.53 -35.76
N ILE A 14 25.53 -30.53 -36.09
CA ILE A 14 26.43 -29.89 -35.10
C ILE A 14 25.63 -29.04 -34.10
N CYS A 15 24.60 -28.31 -34.55
CA CYS A 15 23.72 -27.56 -33.64
C CYS A 15 22.88 -28.48 -32.74
N LEU A 16 22.44 -29.64 -33.23
CA LEU A 16 21.69 -30.61 -32.41
C LEU A 16 22.57 -31.27 -31.34
N SER A 17 23.86 -31.48 -31.64
CA SER A 17 24.83 -32.08 -30.72
C SER A 17 25.21 -31.13 -29.57
N ILE A 18 25.34 -29.83 -29.87
CA ILE A 18 25.62 -28.79 -28.86
C ILE A 18 24.38 -28.56 -27.98
N PHE A 19 23.16 -28.68 -28.53
CA PHE A 19 21.93 -28.59 -27.73
C PHE A 19 21.73 -29.78 -26.79
N LEU A 20 22.08 -31.00 -27.21
CA LEU A 20 21.95 -32.21 -26.37
C LEU A 20 22.96 -32.26 -25.21
N SER A 21 24.05 -31.49 -25.28
CA SER A 21 25.06 -31.42 -24.22
C SER A 21 24.61 -30.61 -22.99
N PHE A 22 23.57 -29.76 -23.14
CA PHE A 22 22.98 -28.99 -22.03
C PHE A 22 21.84 -29.72 -21.31
N PHE A 23 21.43 -30.90 -21.79
CA PHE A 23 20.38 -31.73 -21.17
C PHE A 23 20.94 -32.96 -20.43
N ASN A 24 22.20 -32.92 -19.99
CA ASN A 24 22.70 -33.92 -19.06
C ASN A 24 22.19 -33.56 -17.65
N CYS A 25 20.89 -33.82 -17.45
CA CYS A 25 20.20 -33.72 -16.17
C CYS A 25 20.89 -34.64 -15.15
N SER A 26 21.57 -34.05 -14.17
CA SER A 26 21.78 -34.74 -12.89
C SER A 26 20.40 -34.94 -12.25
N SER A 27 19.99 -36.19 -12.09
CA SER A 27 18.65 -36.58 -11.61
C SER A 27 18.39 -36.31 -10.13
N ASP A 28 19.33 -35.70 -9.41
CA ASP A 28 19.23 -35.47 -7.97
C ASP A 28 19.27 -33.96 -7.70
N VAL A 29 18.19 -33.26 -8.08
CA VAL A 29 17.87 -32.00 -7.40
C VAL A 29 17.22 -32.41 -6.09
N ASP A 30 18.04 -32.55 -5.04
CA ASP A 30 17.56 -32.63 -3.67
C ASP A 30 16.73 -31.37 -3.41
N VAL A 31 15.40 -31.51 -3.54
CA VAL A 31 14.46 -30.50 -3.09
C VAL A 31 14.56 -30.53 -1.58
N GLN A 32 15.47 -29.70 -1.04
CA GLN A 32 15.50 -29.42 0.39
C GLN A 32 14.14 -28.82 0.74
N ILE A 33 13.27 -29.64 1.31
CA ILE A 33 12.03 -29.20 1.93
C ILE A 33 12.47 -28.29 3.07
N ALA A 34 12.46 -26.99 2.81
CA ALA A 34 12.82 -26.00 3.81
C ALA A 34 11.87 -26.17 4.99
N GLU A 35 12.44 -26.54 6.16
CA GLU A 35 11.68 -26.67 7.38
C GLU A 35 11.04 -25.32 7.69
N ILE A 36 9.70 -25.27 7.70
CA ILE A 36 8.95 -24.04 7.98
C ILE A 36 9.21 -23.70 9.44
N GLN A 37 10.01 -22.65 9.66
CA GLN A 37 10.26 -22.18 11.02
C GLN A 37 8.96 -21.68 11.65
N PRO A 38 8.71 -22.02 12.94
CA PRO A 38 7.54 -21.49 13.63
C PRO A 38 7.59 -19.96 13.67
N PRO A 39 6.44 -19.26 13.57
CA PRO A 39 6.41 -17.80 13.67
C PRO A 39 7.03 -17.30 14.97
N LEU A 40 7.76 -16.17 14.90
CA LEU A 40 8.27 -15.50 16.10
C LEU A 40 7.11 -14.84 16.85
N THR A 41 7.01 -15.11 18.16
CA THR A 41 6.04 -14.48 19.06
C THR A 41 6.72 -13.45 19.96
N ASP A 42 5.92 -12.65 20.68
CA ASP A 42 6.41 -11.67 21.68
C ASP A 42 7.47 -10.71 21.12
N VAL A 43 7.31 -10.35 19.84
CA VAL A 43 8.27 -9.54 19.09
C VAL A 43 8.21 -8.05 19.40
N LEU A 44 7.31 -7.64 20.30
CA LEU A 44 7.07 -6.24 20.67
C LEU A 44 7.37 -5.96 22.14
N THR A 45 8.07 -4.86 22.41
CA THR A 45 8.27 -4.32 23.76
C THR A 45 7.78 -2.87 23.80
N LEU A 46 6.80 -2.55 24.65
CA LEU A 46 6.31 -1.17 24.80
C LEU A 46 7.45 -0.28 25.32
N GLU A 47 7.77 0.80 24.59
CA GLU A 47 8.80 1.77 25.00
C GLU A 47 8.22 3.11 25.44
N LEU A 48 7.10 3.54 24.86
CA LEU A 48 6.54 4.87 25.07
C LEU A 48 5.02 4.88 24.87
N THR A 49 4.35 5.69 25.68
CA THR A 49 2.94 6.09 25.50
C THR A 49 2.86 7.62 25.46
N ILE A 50 2.09 8.16 24.52
CA ILE A 50 1.72 9.59 24.42
C ILE A 50 0.19 9.63 24.58
N GLY A 51 -0.37 10.60 25.30
CA GLY A 51 -1.78 10.58 25.69
C GLY A 51 -2.03 9.83 27.00
N GLY A 52 -3.30 9.58 27.28
CA GLY A 52 -3.73 8.94 28.53
C GLY A 52 -3.98 9.92 29.68
N PRO A 53 -4.46 9.42 30.84
CA PRO A 53 -4.81 10.26 31.99
C PRO A 53 -3.60 10.87 32.71
N GLU A 54 -2.42 10.29 32.53
CA GLU A 54 -1.15 10.75 33.12
C GLU A 54 -0.32 11.55 32.10
N ASP A 55 -0.94 12.07 31.04
CA ASP A 55 -0.24 12.84 30.02
C ASP A 55 0.21 14.19 30.59
N GLU A 56 1.53 14.42 30.61
CA GLU A 56 2.17 15.65 31.09
C GLU A 56 2.35 16.71 29.99
N HIS A 57 1.92 16.42 28.76
CA HIS A 57 1.93 17.41 27.68
C HIS A 57 1.05 18.62 28.01
N SER A 58 1.42 19.76 27.45
CA SER A 58 0.64 20.99 27.46
C SER A 58 -0.74 20.79 26.84
N GLU A 59 -1.71 21.62 27.25
CA GLU A 59 -3.10 21.53 26.80
C GLU A 59 -3.24 21.52 25.26
N GLU A 60 -2.35 22.22 24.54
CA GLU A 60 -2.37 22.26 23.07
C GLU A 60 -1.92 20.94 22.41
N PHE A 61 -1.20 20.09 23.13
CA PHE A 61 -0.68 18.81 22.66
C PHE A 61 -1.45 17.59 23.15
N LEU A 62 -2.33 17.74 24.15
CA LEU A 62 -3.21 16.66 24.61
C LEU A 62 -4.03 16.08 23.45
N LEU A 63 -4.11 14.75 23.37
CA LEU A 63 -4.84 14.06 22.32
C LEU A 63 -6.35 14.13 22.57
N ALA A 64 -7.05 14.99 21.84
CA ALA A 64 -8.49 15.21 22.02
C ALA A 64 -9.33 14.32 21.10
N GLU A 65 -9.08 14.43 19.80
CA GLU A 65 -9.73 13.67 18.74
C GLU A 65 -8.68 13.27 17.69
N PRO A 66 -7.66 12.46 18.06
CA PRO A 66 -6.67 12.04 17.09
C PRO A 66 -7.32 11.14 16.04
N GLU A 67 -7.12 11.45 14.76
CA GLU A 67 -7.77 10.73 13.65
C GLU A 67 -6.78 9.83 12.91
N ILE A 68 -5.60 10.38 12.60
CA ILE A 68 -4.58 9.74 11.76
C ILE A 68 -3.21 9.96 12.41
N MET A 69 -2.32 8.99 12.30
CA MET A 69 -0.92 9.15 12.65
C MET A 69 0.03 8.72 11.54
N GLU A 70 1.16 9.40 11.46
CA GLU A 70 2.28 9.06 10.57
C GLU A 70 3.61 9.19 11.32
N VAL A 71 4.65 8.50 10.84
CA VAL A 71 5.99 8.55 11.43
C VAL A 71 7.04 8.72 10.35
N THR A 72 7.87 9.76 10.49
CA THR A 72 8.95 10.05 9.55
C THR A 72 10.14 9.10 9.73
N TYR A 73 11.03 9.02 8.73
CA TYR A 73 12.32 8.35 8.88
C TYR A 73 13.28 9.04 9.88
N SER A 74 13.04 10.32 10.25
CA SER A 74 13.74 10.97 11.37
C SER A 74 13.20 10.57 12.75
N GLY A 75 12.06 9.87 12.79
CA GLY A 75 11.42 9.41 14.02
C GLY A 75 10.43 10.39 14.63
N ASP A 76 10.09 11.48 13.94
CA ASP A 76 9.02 12.36 14.39
C ASP A 76 7.66 11.67 14.21
N ILE A 77 6.79 11.81 15.21
CA ILE A 77 5.45 11.25 15.27
C ILE A 77 4.46 12.38 14.98
N LEU A 78 3.74 12.27 13.87
CA LEU A 78 2.77 13.27 13.43
C LEU A 78 1.37 12.73 13.70
N VAL A 79 0.53 13.54 14.33
CA VAL A 79 -0.83 13.15 14.70
C VAL A 79 -1.78 14.23 14.19
N ILE A 80 -2.73 13.85 13.34
CA ILE A 80 -3.86 14.74 13.05
C ILE A 80 -4.77 14.75 14.26
N ASP A 81 -4.95 15.92 14.84
CA ASP A 81 -5.85 16.12 15.96
C ASP A 81 -6.41 17.54 15.90
N GLU A 82 -7.73 17.68 16.04
CA GLU A 82 -8.45 18.96 15.98
C GLU A 82 -8.10 19.84 14.75
N ASN A 83 -8.04 19.25 13.55
CA ASN A 83 -7.69 19.93 12.30
C ASN A 83 -6.28 20.57 12.30
N ARG A 84 -5.36 20.02 13.09
CA ARG A 84 -3.95 20.42 13.18
C ARG A 84 -3.09 19.17 13.12
N ILE A 85 -1.80 19.34 12.84
CA ILE A 85 -0.83 18.24 12.96
C ILE A 85 0.02 18.51 14.20
N LYS A 86 -0.18 17.73 15.26
CA LYS A 86 0.66 17.74 16.46
C LYS A 86 1.89 16.88 16.18
N VAL A 87 3.07 17.46 16.32
CA VAL A 87 4.34 16.78 16.05
C VAL A 87 5.06 16.53 17.36
N PHE A 88 5.35 15.26 17.63
CA PHE A 88 6.18 14.81 18.73
C PHE A 88 7.51 14.29 18.19
N ASP A 89 8.58 14.43 18.97
CA ASP A 89 9.85 13.79 18.64
C ASP A 89 9.80 12.26 18.87
N SER A 90 10.89 11.56 18.53
CA SER A 90 10.98 10.10 18.69
C SER A 90 10.87 9.58 20.13
N LYS A 91 10.99 10.47 21.13
CA LYS A 91 10.84 10.16 22.55
C LYS A 91 9.48 10.59 23.10
N GLY A 92 8.62 11.13 22.24
CA GLY A 92 7.29 11.60 22.60
C GLY A 92 7.25 13.03 23.11
N ASN A 93 8.34 13.79 23.10
CA ASN A 93 8.29 15.19 23.55
C ASN A 93 7.62 16.06 22.50
N GLU A 94 6.92 17.10 22.93
CA GLU A 94 6.36 18.13 22.05
C GLU A 94 7.45 18.76 21.19
N LYS A 95 7.20 18.84 19.89
CA LYS A 95 8.12 19.50 18.94
C LYS A 95 7.50 20.77 18.40
N MET A 96 6.32 20.67 17.79
CA MET A 96 5.56 21.81 17.26
C MET A 96 4.15 21.39 16.82
N ILE A 97 3.32 22.38 16.48
CA ILE A 97 2.03 22.21 15.83
C ILE A 97 2.11 22.81 14.43
N VAL A 98 1.71 22.05 13.42
CA VAL A 98 1.68 22.49 12.02
C VAL A 98 0.25 22.77 11.61
N GLY A 99 0.04 23.96 11.06
CA GLY A 99 -1.22 24.41 10.48
C GLY A 99 -2.34 24.62 11.50
N ARG A 100 -3.52 24.93 10.96
CA ARG A 100 -4.80 25.11 11.65
C ARG A 100 -5.93 25.06 10.64
N ARG A 101 -7.17 24.98 11.12
CA ARG A 101 -8.34 25.09 10.26
C ARG A 101 -8.38 26.45 9.55
N GLY A 102 -8.51 26.43 8.23
CA GLY A 102 -8.63 27.63 7.40
C GLY A 102 -8.26 27.39 5.93
N ASP A 103 -8.39 28.44 5.12
CA ASP A 103 -8.15 28.40 3.67
C ASP A 103 -6.86 29.13 3.25
N GLY A 104 -6.11 29.69 4.20
CA GLY A 104 -4.83 30.35 3.95
C GLY A 104 -3.66 29.41 3.63
N PRO A 105 -2.49 29.97 3.29
CA PRO A 105 -1.23 29.22 3.17
C PRO A 105 -0.88 28.49 4.47
N GLY A 106 -0.67 27.17 4.40
CA GLY A 106 -0.35 26.33 5.56
C GLY A 106 -1.55 25.97 6.44
N GLU A 107 -2.76 26.43 6.08
CA GLU A 107 -4.01 26.09 6.75
C GLU A 107 -4.72 24.92 6.03
N PHE A 108 -5.49 24.15 6.80
CA PHE A 108 -6.17 22.94 6.35
C PHE A 108 -7.69 23.12 6.31
N GLY A 109 -8.32 22.45 5.35
CA GLY A 109 -9.77 22.32 5.32
C GLY A 109 -10.30 21.50 6.51
N LYS A 110 -11.62 21.25 6.52
CA LYS A 110 -12.26 20.41 7.54
C LYS A 110 -11.67 19.00 7.59
N TRP A 111 -11.27 18.47 6.44
CA TRP A 111 -10.67 17.15 6.33
C TRP A 111 -9.41 17.28 5.49
N PHE A 112 -8.32 16.72 6.00
CA PHE A 112 -7.07 16.63 5.27
C PHE A 112 -6.33 15.36 5.67
N VAL A 113 -5.42 14.94 4.80
CA VAL A 113 -4.61 13.74 5.02
C VAL A 113 -3.13 14.09 4.81
N PRO A 114 -2.25 13.81 5.79
CA PRO A 114 -0.82 13.95 5.66
C PRO A 114 -0.28 12.74 4.92
N TYR A 115 0.66 13.02 4.04
CA TYR A 115 1.47 12.02 3.40
C TYR A 115 2.93 12.42 3.52
N ILE A 116 3.77 11.46 3.91
CA ILE A 116 5.20 11.68 4.14
C ILE A 116 5.95 10.71 3.26
N GLY A 117 6.83 11.23 2.41
CA GLY A 117 7.70 10.39 1.61
C GLY A 117 9.07 10.14 2.26
N PRO A 118 9.92 9.31 1.63
CA PRO A 118 11.24 8.96 2.14
C PRO A 118 12.19 10.14 2.38
N SER A 119 11.96 11.28 1.75
CA SER A 119 12.74 12.51 1.92
C SER A 119 12.30 13.37 3.11
N GLY A 120 11.21 13.02 3.78
CA GLY A 120 10.67 13.73 4.94
C GLY A 120 9.79 14.93 4.60
N TYR A 121 9.63 15.30 3.32
CA TYR A 121 8.65 16.32 2.94
C TYR A 121 7.24 15.88 3.34
N LEU A 122 6.46 16.81 3.86
CA LEU A 122 5.09 16.59 4.27
C LEU A 122 4.14 17.20 3.24
N PHE A 123 3.28 16.36 2.66
CA PHE A 123 2.22 16.73 1.75
C PHE A 123 0.89 16.59 2.47
N ALA A 124 0.22 17.70 2.77
CA ALA A 124 -1.09 17.69 3.43
C ALA A 124 -2.18 18.02 2.40
N ALA A 125 -2.93 17.00 1.97
CA ALA A 125 -3.98 17.14 0.96
C ALA A 125 -5.33 17.38 1.64
N ASN A 126 -6.06 18.41 1.23
CA ASN A 126 -7.48 18.49 1.58
C ASN A 126 -8.23 17.36 0.87
N VAL A 127 -9.20 16.77 1.56
CA VAL A 127 -9.97 15.66 1.03
C VAL A 127 -11.46 15.87 1.27
N SER A 128 -12.28 15.31 0.40
CA SER A 128 -13.73 15.33 0.53
C SER A 128 -14.25 14.35 1.58
N SER A 129 -13.51 13.28 1.82
CA SER A 129 -13.79 12.25 2.82
C SER A 129 -12.52 11.54 3.24
N ILE A 130 -12.44 11.21 4.52
CA ILE A 130 -11.46 10.29 5.09
C ILE A 130 -12.18 8.97 5.38
N GLY A 131 -11.60 7.87 4.94
CA GLY A 131 -12.03 6.52 5.31
C GLY A 131 -10.92 5.80 6.03
N ILE A 132 -11.29 4.98 7.01
CA ILE A 132 -10.39 3.98 7.59
C ILE A 132 -10.94 2.62 7.15
N ALA A 133 -10.18 1.90 6.33
CA ALA A 133 -10.51 0.52 5.95
C ALA A 133 -9.28 -0.35 6.19
N ASN A 134 -9.49 -1.54 6.77
CA ASN A 134 -8.42 -2.51 6.98
C ASN A 134 -7.18 -1.95 7.72
N TRP A 135 -7.33 -1.01 8.65
CA TRP A 135 -6.21 -0.41 9.40
C TRP A 135 -5.21 0.39 8.54
N ASP A 136 -5.63 0.74 7.32
CA ASP A 136 -5.06 1.81 6.52
C ASP A 136 -6.09 2.93 6.38
N TYR A 137 -5.60 4.17 6.44
CA TYR A 137 -6.43 5.32 6.11
C TYR A 137 -6.31 5.61 4.62
N TYR A 138 -7.40 6.04 4.01
CA TYR A 138 -7.37 6.61 2.67
C TYR A 138 -8.13 7.93 2.69
N GLY A 139 -7.53 8.93 2.07
CA GLY A 139 -8.18 10.19 1.76
C GLY A 139 -8.68 10.14 0.34
N SER A 140 -9.97 10.37 0.11
CA SER A 140 -10.46 10.60 -1.26
C SER A 140 -10.43 12.10 -1.54
N SER A 141 -9.36 12.54 -2.20
CA SER A 141 -9.24 13.91 -2.70
C SER A 141 -9.93 14.02 -4.05
N SER A 142 -10.78 15.02 -4.20
CA SER A 142 -11.24 15.45 -5.52
C SER A 142 -10.06 16.09 -6.26
N PHE A 143 -10.04 15.97 -7.59
CA PHE A 143 -9.02 16.62 -8.41
C PHE A 143 -8.90 18.14 -8.20
N ILE A 144 -9.98 18.77 -7.73
CA ILE A 144 -10.06 20.23 -7.48
C ILE A 144 -9.54 20.65 -6.10
N ASP A 145 -9.14 19.71 -5.25
CA ASP A 145 -8.75 20.01 -3.88
C ASP A 145 -7.35 20.65 -3.80
N PHE A 146 -7.15 21.42 -2.72
CA PHE A 146 -5.87 22.04 -2.41
C PHE A 146 -4.96 21.09 -1.63
N TYR A 147 -3.65 21.24 -1.79
CA TYR A 147 -2.67 20.66 -0.89
C TYR A 147 -1.70 21.73 -0.39
N ASN A 148 -1.15 21.49 0.80
CA ASN A 148 0.00 22.23 1.33
C ASN A 148 1.23 21.32 1.29
N LEU A 149 2.37 21.86 0.86
CA LEU A 149 3.65 21.18 0.92
C LEU A 149 4.54 21.86 1.96
N PHE A 150 5.18 21.07 2.80
CA PHE A 150 6.13 21.52 3.82
C PHE A 150 7.48 20.83 3.65
N THR A 151 8.55 21.50 4.10
CA THR A 151 9.89 20.93 4.20
C THR A 151 9.96 19.83 5.27
N PRO A 152 11.06 19.05 5.35
CA PRO A 152 11.26 18.06 6.40
C PRO A 152 11.28 18.61 7.85
N ASP A 153 11.55 19.90 8.02
CA ASP A 153 11.42 20.65 9.27
C ASP A 153 10.08 21.41 9.39
N TYR A 154 9.09 21.00 8.59
CA TYR A 154 7.71 21.47 8.62
C TYR A 154 7.51 22.97 8.30
N MET A 155 8.47 23.60 7.63
CA MET A 155 8.29 24.95 7.09
C MET A 155 7.41 24.90 5.84
N PHE A 156 6.41 25.79 5.78
CA PHE A 156 5.52 25.90 4.64
C PHE A 156 6.29 26.28 3.36
N ILE A 157 6.03 25.55 2.27
CA ILE A 157 6.62 25.82 0.95
C ILE A 157 5.60 26.46 0.02
N LYS A 158 4.46 25.79 -0.17
CA LYS A 158 3.43 26.21 -1.13
C LYS A 158 2.08 25.58 -0.82
N LYS A 159 1.04 26.27 -1.28
CA LYS A 159 -0.34 25.78 -1.34
C LYS A 159 -0.79 25.86 -2.79
N ASN A 160 -1.18 24.74 -3.38
CA ASN A 160 -1.60 24.66 -4.78
C ASN A 160 -2.83 23.77 -4.91
N ARG A 161 -3.52 23.88 -6.05
CA ARG A 161 -4.47 22.86 -6.49
C ARG A 161 -3.77 21.84 -7.38
N ILE A 162 -4.27 20.62 -7.35
CA ILE A 162 -3.71 19.55 -8.18
C ILE A 162 -4.11 19.76 -9.65
N GLU A 163 -5.33 20.25 -9.88
CA GLU A 163 -5.84 20.61 -11.21
C GLU A 163 -5.06 21.71 -11.94
N ASP A 164 -4.28 22.51 -11.21
CA ASP A 164 -3.46 23.58 -11.78
C ASP A 164 -2.09 23.06 -12.27
N ASN A 165 -1.81 21.75 -12.16
CA ASN A 165 -0.55 21.18 -12.63
C ASN A 165 -0.60 20.93 -14.16
N PRO A 166 0.10 21.71 -14.99
CA PRO A 166 0.06 21.56 -16.44
C PRO A 166 0.65 20.22 -16.93
N ARG A 167 1.45 19.54 -16.11
CA ARG A 167 1.98 18.22 -16.45
C ARG A 167 0.89 17.14 -16.43
N ILE A 168 -0.16 17.32 -15.62
CA ILE A 168 -1.32 16.44 -15.64
C ILE A 168 -2.06 16.58 -16.97
N ASP A 169 -2.28 17.81 -17.45
CA ASP A 169 -2.92 18.02 -18.75
C ASP A 169 -2.13 17.39 -19.90
N ALA A 170 -0.80 17.55 -19.89
CA ALA A 170 0.06 16.92 -20.88
C ALA A 170 -0.05 15.39 -20.86
N TYR A 171 -0.03 14.79 -19.66
CA TYR A 171 -0.20 13.34 -19.49
C TYR A 171 -1.58 12.85 -19.99
N LEU A 172 -2.65 13.56 -19.62
CA LEU A 172 -4.01 13.24 -20.05
C LEU A 172 -4.11 13.29 -21.57
N GLN A 173 -3.58 14.36 -22.20
CA GLN A 173 -3.57 14.51 -23.64
C GLN A 173 -2.79 13.38 -24.35
N GLU A 174 -1.61 13.02 -23.85
CA GLU A 174 -0.79 11.92 -24.38
C GLU A 174 -1.53 10.58 -24.38
N HIS A 175 -2.36 10.34 -23.37
CA HIS A 175 -3.11 9.10 -23.20
C HIS A 175 -4.56 9.17 -23.73
N ASN A 176 -4.91 10.22 -24.48
CA ASN A 176 -6.27 10.47 -24.99
C ASN A 176 -7.34 10.47 -23.88
N LEU A 177 -6.99 10.98 -22.71
CA LEU A 177 -7.88 11.16 -21.57
C LEU A 177 -8.29 12.63 -21.42
N GLU A 178 -9.46 12.85 -20.86
CA GLU A 178 -9.93 14.16 -20.42
C GLU A 178 -9.83 14.27 -18.89
N ARG A 179 -9.84 15.50 -18.36
CA ARG A 179 -9.84 15.73 -16.90
C ARG A 179 -10.99 15.01 -16.19
N LYS A 180 -12.17 14.94 -16.83
CA LYS A 180 -13.34 14.24 -16.26
C LYS A 180 -13.11 12.74 -16.07
N ASN A 181 -12.17 12.14 -16.81
CA ASN A 181 -11.81 10.75 -16.64
C ASN A 181 -11.07 10.54 -15.31
N MET A 182 -10.33 11.53 -14.80
CA MET A 182 -9.64 11.38 -13.52
C MET A 182 -10.58 11.74 -12.36
N SER A 183 -11.25 10.72 -11.84
CA SER A 183 -12.32 10.88 -10.85
C SER A 183 -11.83 11.27 -9.46
N ARG A 184 -10.72 10.69 -9.00
CA ARG A 184 -10.23 10.80 -7.61
C ARG A 184 -8.72 10.62 -7.54
N MET A 185 -8.11 11.15 -6.48
CA MET A 185 -6.76 10.78 -6.05
C MET A 185 -6.80 10.33 -4.60
N THR A 186 -6.03 9.29 -4.31
CA THR A 186 -6.20 8.48 -3.09
C THR A 186 -4.93 8.43 -2.23
N LYS A 187 -3.76 8.52 -2.87
CA LYS A 187 -2.46 8.50 -2.18
C LYS A 187 -1.48 9.46 -2.86
N PHE A 188 -0.70 10.18 -2.07
CA PHE A 188 0.37 11.07 -2.52
C PHE A 188 1.63 10.70 -1.77
N ILE A 189 2.81 10.70 -2.40
CA ILE A 189 4.08 10.48 -1.71
C ILE A 189 5.11 11.45 -2.27
N PRO A 190 5.42 12.56 -1.55
CA PRO A 190 6.41 13.53 -2.02
C PRO A 190 7.81 12.91 -1.96
N LEU A 191 8.48 12.82 -3.11
CA LEU A 191 9.85 12.32 -3.17
C LEU A 191 10.86 13.43 -2.93
N ASP A 192 10.53 14.66 -3.31
CA ASP A 192 11.24 15.88 -2.93
C ASP A 192 10.29 17.10 -3.12
N ARG A 193 10.85 18.32 -3.22
CA ARG A 193 10.08 19.55 -3.43
C ARG A 193 9.22 19.55 -4.69
N ASP A 194 9.71 18.93 -5.77
CA ASP A 194 9.15 19.04 -7.12
C ASP A 194 8.75 17.68 -7.72
N LYS A 195 9.07 16.57 -7.02
CA LYS A 195 8.75 15.20 -7.44
C LYS A 195 7.72 14.56 -6.54
N LEU A 196 6.76 13.89 -7.16
CA LEU A 196 5.59 13.33 -6.49
C LEU A 196 5.22 11.99 -7.12
N LEU A 197 5.05 10.96 -6.29
CA LEU A 197 4.25 9.79 -6.68
C LEU A 197 2.82 10.03 -6.23
N PHE A 198 1.85 9.64 -7.03
CA PHE A 198 0.46 9.70 -6.62
C PHE A 198 -0.38 8.61 -7.27
N GLU A 199 -1.41 8.18 -6.58
CA GLU A 199 -2.41 7.24 -7.06
C GLU A 199 -3.66 8.01 -7.49
N ALA A 200 -4.13 7.74 -8.70
CA ALA A 200 -5.32 8.34 -9.27
C ALA A 200 -6.25 7.28 -9.85
N VAL A 201 -7.55 7.56 -9.76
CA VAL A 201 -8.63 6.71 -10.26
C VAL A 201 -9.14 7.28 -11.58
N PHE A 202 -8.98 6.52 -12.66
CA PHE A 202 -9.44 6.88 -13.99
C PHE A 202 -10.73 6.12 -14.33
N GLU A 203 -11.72 6.81 -14.88
CA GLU A 203 -12.92 6.27 -15.48
C GLU A 203 -12.76 6.34 -17.00
N GLU A 204 -12.79 5.19 -17.67
CA GLU A 204 -12.70 5.07 -19.11
C GLU A 204 -13.97 4.41 -19.64
N THR A 205 -14.70 5.11 -20.50
CA THR A 205 -15.91 4.58 -21.13
C THR A 205 -15.52 3.71 -22.31
N GLY A 206 -15.74 2.40 -22.20
CA GLY A 206 -15.54 1.46 -23.31
C GLY A 206 -16.61 1.61 -24.41
N SER A 207 -16.41 0.90 -25.53
CA SER A 207 -17.40 0.84 -26.64
C SER A 207 -18.77 0.35 -26.21
N ASP A 208 -18.81 -0.48 -25.16
CA ASP A 208 -19.98 -1.21 -24.71
C ASP A 208 -20.80 -0.41 -23.66
N GLN A 209 -20.50 0.88 -23.50
CA GLN A 209 -21.12 1.82 -22.54
C GLN A 209 -20.91 1.47 -21.05
N GLU A 210 -20.21 0.39 -20.73
CA GLU A 210 -19.78 0.13 -19.35
C GLU A 210 -18.52 0.94 -19.04
N ALA A 211 -18.61 1.80 -18.02
CA ALA A 211 -17.48 2.53 -17.48
C ALA A 211 -16.52 1.54 -16.80
N GLN A 212 -15.26 1.54 -17.23
CA GLN A 212 -14.19 0.79 -16.59
C GLN A 212 -13.37 1.73 -15.75
N TYR A 213 -12.92 1.27 -14.60
CA TYR A 213 -12.14 2.09 -13.69
C TYR A 213 -10.74 1.51 -13.54
N TYR A 214 -9.76 2.40 -13.41
CA TYR A 214 -8.36 2.04 -13.28
C TYR A 214 -7.72 2.81 -12.14
N TRP A 215 -7.06 2.12 -11.22
CA TRP A 215 -6.06 2.71 -10.35
C TRP A 215 -4.74 2.82 -11.11
N ARG A 216 -4.20 4.02 -11.18
CA ARG A 216 -2.88 4.27 -11.76
C ARG A 216 -1.97 4.92 -10.74
N VAL A 217 -0.78 4.35 -10.59
CA VAL A 217 0.34 4.97 -9.88
C VAL A 217 1.13 5.78 -10.90
N LEU A 218 1.17 7.08 -10.69
CA LEU A 218 1.79 8.06 -11.57
C LEU A 218 2.99 8.69 -10.87
N TYR A 219 4.08 8.91 -11.63
CA TYR A 219 5.29 9.55 -11.16
C TYR A 219 5.49 10.90 -11.86
N ASP A 220 5.25 11.99 -11.14
CA ASP A 220 5.68 13.33 -11.53
C ASP A 220 7.16 13.51 -11.17
N ASN A 221 8.03 13.50 -12.17
CA ASN A 221 9.47 13.66 -11.99
C ASN A 221 9.91 15.14 -11.99
N GLY A 222 8.95 16.08 -12.01
CA GLY A 222 9.17 17.53 -12.10
C GLY A 222 9.25 18.06 -13.53
N ARG A 223 9.36 17.19 -14.54
CA ARG A 223 9.36 17.54 -15.97
C ARG A 223 8.16 16.95 -16.69
N THR A 224 7.89 15.67 -16.47
CA THR A 224 6.79 14.91 -17.06
C THR A 224 6.16 14.02 -16.00
N ILE A 225 4.95 13.53 -16.29
CA ILE A 225 4.30 12.48 -15.52
C ILE A 225 4.46 11.17 -16.28
N THR A 226 4.98 10.15 -15.61
CA THR A 226 5.15 8.81 -16.16
C THR A 226 4.19 7.86 -15.47
N HIS A 227 3.48 7.05 -16.25
CA HIS A 227 2.67 5.95 -15.73
C HIS A 227 3.58 4.80 -15.25
N ILE A 228 3.41 4.36 -14.00
CA ILE A 228 4.26 3.33 -13.38
C ILE A 228 3.52 1.99 -13.23
N LEU A 229 2.35 1.99 -12.59
CA LEU A 229 1.53 0.81 -12.34
C LEU A 229 0.08 1.09 -12.68
N GLU A 230 -0.63 0.08 -13.19
CA GLU A 230 -2.06 0.12 -13.41
C GLU A 230 -2.73 -1.13 -12.85
N LYS A 231 -3.91 -0.91 -12.27
CA LYS A 231 -4.81 -1.98 -11.87
C LYS A 231 -6.22 -1.61 -12.33
N LYS A 232 -6.88 -2.52 -13.04
CA LYS A 232 -8.31 -2.39 -13.32
C LYS A 232 -9.08 -2.63 -12.03
N ILE A 233 -9.97 -1.72 -11.67
CA ILE A 233 -10.83 -1.85 -10.49
C ILE A 233 -12.28 -1.95 -10.91
N LEU A 234 -13.03 -2.74 -10.16
CA LEU A 234 -14.47 -2.83 -10.27
C LEU A 234 -15.06 -1.79 -9.32
N LEU A 235 -15.28 -0.58 -9.83
CA LEU A 235 -15.84 0.51 -9.03
C LEU A 235 -17.35 0.33 -8.95
N MET A 236 -17.84 0.10 -7.74
CA MET A 236 -19.26 -0.05 -7.48
C MET A 236 -19.85 1.28 -7.00
N TYR A 237 -21.09 1.56 -7.42
CA TYR A 237 -21.81 2.82 -7.17
C TYR A 237 -21.53 3.42 -5.77
N GLY A 238 -20.73 4.48 -5.74
CA GLY A 238 -20.84 5.51 -4.71
C GLY A 238 -19.87 5.55 -3.53
N SER A 239 -18.82 4.71 -3.38
CA SER A 239 -17.62 5.15 -2.60
C SER A 239 -16.46 4.19 -2.40
N THR A 240 -16.62 2.87 -2.46
CA THR A 240 -15.52 1.96 -2.08
C THR A 240 -15.30 0.87 -3.12
N ALA A 241 -14.10 0.87 -3.73
CA ALA A 241 -13.60 -0.30 -4.43
C ALA A 241 -13.56 -1.47 -3.43
N TYR A 242 -13.98 -2.66 -3.86
CA TYR A 242 -13.90 -3.83 -3.00
C TYR A 242 -12.43 -4.12 -2.64
N PRO A 243 -12.14 -4.66 -1.44
CA PRO A 243 -10.86 -5.30 -1.11
C PRO A 243 -10.64 -6.59 -1.92
N GLU A 244 -10.85 -6.55 -3.23
CA GLU A 244 -10.62 -7.64 -4.19
C GLU A 244 -9.12 -7.78 -4.53
N GLY A 245 -8.28 -7.54 -3.53
CA GLY A 245 -6.85 -7.43 -3.68
C GLY A 245 -6.45 -6.03 -4.09
N GLU A 246 -5.92 -5.29 -3.13
CA GLU A 246 -5.47 -3.92 -3.35
C GLU A 246 -4.15 -3.93 -4.15
N LEU A 247 -3.89 -2.84 -4.87
CA LEU A 247 -2.54 -2.55 -5.32
C LEU A 247 -1.81 -1.90 -4.15
N HIS A 248 -1.12 -2.71 -3.36
CA HIS A 248 -0.33 -2.18 -2.26
C HIS A 248 0.97 -1.62 -2.82
N TRP A 249 1.29 -0.36 -2.54
CA TRP A 249 2.57 0.23 -2.94
C TRP A 249 3.08 1.25 -1.92
N GLU A 250 4.40 1.38 -1.82
CA GLU A 250 5.05 2.39 -0.97
C GLU A 250 6.35 2.88 -1.59
N ALA A 251 6.64 4.17 -1.45
CA ALA A 251 7.91 4.70 -1.89
C ALA A 251 9.03 4.33 -0.91
N LEU A 252 10.17 3.93 -1.45
CA LEU A 252 11.34 3.54 -0.68
C LEU A 252 12.45 4.60 -0.84
N PRO A 253 13.38 4.70 0.14
CA PRO A 253 14.61 5.44 -0.04
C PRO A 253 15.37 5.01 -1.31
N GLY A 254 16.01 5.98 -1.97
CA GLY A 254 16.75 5.76 -3.22
C GLY A 254 15.88 5.70 -4.47
N LYS A 255 14.72 6.37 -4.48
CA LYS A 255 13.76 6.42 -5.61
C LYS A 255 13.38 5.03 -6.10
N ARG A 256 13.02 4.17 -5.16
CA ARG A 256 12.46 2.85 -5.46
C ARG A 256 11.00 2.83 -5.05
N LEU A 257 10.25 1.91 -5.61
CA LEU A 257 8.84 1.68 -5.34
C LEU A 257 8.70 0.21 -4.98
N PHE A 258 8.23 -0.07 -3.77
CA PHE A 258 7.70 -1.40 -3.45
C PHE A 258 6.28 -1.49 -3.99
N TYR A 259 5.89 -2.63 -4.56
CA TYR A 259 4.49 -2.95 -4.76
C TYR A 259 4.17 -4.45 -4.66
N GLN A 260 2.91 -4.75 -4.36
CA GLN A 260 2.29 -6.07 -4.48
C GLN A 260 0.94 -5.87 -5.16
N ASN A 261 0.71 -6.59 -6.26
CA ASN A 261 -0.53 -6.53 -7.00
C ASN A 261 -1.25 -7.88 -6.92
N ALA A 262 -2.39 -7.91 -6.24
CA ALA A 262 -3.17 -9.12 -6.10
C ALA A 262 -3.74 -9.71 -7.41
N ASP A 263 -3.72 -8.98 -8.52
CA ASP A 263 -4.09 -9.55 -9.82
C ASP A 263 -2.99 -10.47 -10.38
N GLU A 264 -1.80 -10.46 -9.78
CA GLU A 264 -0.67 -11.36 -10.07
C GLU A 264 -0.68 -12.61 -9.16
N ASP A 265 -1.61 -12.70 -8.21
CA ASP A 265 -1.76 -13.87 -7.36
C ASP A 265 -2.16 -15.10 -8.20
N VAL A 266 -1.41 -16.19 -8.05
CA VAL A 266 -1.66 -17.47 -8.71
C VAL A 266 -2.35 -18.41 -7.74
N PHE A 267 -3.50 -18.93 -8.12
CA PHE A 267 -4.28 -19.90 -7.34
C PHE A 267 -4.29 -21.26 -8.06
N ASP A 268 -3.43 -22.19 -7.64
CA ASP A 268 -3.33 -23.53 -8.23
C ASP A 268 -3.34 -24.60 -7.13
N VAL A 269 -4.28 -25.55 -7.24
CA VAL A 269 -4.49 -26.62 -6.24
C VAL A 269 -3.40 -27.69 -6.34
N GLU A 270 -2.83 -27.91 -7.52
CA GLU A 270 -1.82 -28.94 -7.76
C GLU A 270 -0.41 -28.41 -7.54
N LYS A 271 -0.15 -27.16 -7.94
CA LYS A 271 1.18 -26.55 -7.92
C LYS A 271 1.45 -25.67 -6.70
N GLY A 272 0.46 -25.44 -5.86
CA GLY A 272 0.50 -24.43 -4.80
C GLY A 272 0.08 -23.06 -5.30
N SER A 273 -0.24 -22.16 -4.37
CA SER A 273 -0.68 -20.80 -4.70
C SER A 273 0.36 -19.80 -4.26
N TYR A 274 0.59 -18.77 -5.07
CA TYR A 274 1.71 -17.86 -4.92
C TYR A 274 1.29 -16.42 -5.10
N TYR A 275 1.87 -15.52 -4.31
CA TYR A 275 1.81 -14.08 -4.58
C TYR A 275 3.21 -13.57 -4.88
N THR A 276 3.30 -12.42 -5.56
CA THR A 276 4.57 -11.82 -5.97
C THR A 276 4.72 -10.43 -5.35
N ILE A 277 5.90 -10.14 -4.81
CA ILE A 277 6.29 -8.78 -4.44
C ILE A 277 7.31 -8.23 -5.42
N HIS A 278 7.31 -6.91 -5.58
CA HIS A 278 8.14 -6.21 -6.53
C HIS A 278 8.87 -5.03 -5.88
N VAL A 279 10.07 -4.74 -6.38
CA VAL A 279 10.84 -3.54 -6.04
C VAL A 279 11.35 -2.92 -7.35
N LEU A 280 10.68 -1.85 -7.75
CA LEU A 280 10.94 -1.13 -8.98
C LEU A 280 11.85 0.07 -8.71
N SER A 281 12.92 0.24 -9.49
CA SER A 281 13.71 1.47 -9.51
C SER A 281 13.09 2.51 -10.44
N LEU A 282 12.80 3.70 -9.92
CA LEU A 282 12.24 4.80 -10.71
C LEU A 282 13.28 5.49 -11.62
N ASP A 283 14.58 5.25 -11.39
CA ASP A 283 15.66 5.85 -12.19
C ASP A 283 15.92 5.08 -13.50
N ASN A 284 15.78 3.75 -13.50
CA ASN A 284 16.10 2.92 -14.67
C ASN A 284 15.02 1.89 -15.05
N GLY A 285 13.90 1.85 -14.32
CA GLY A 285 12.80 0.91 -14.57
C GLY A 285 13.14 -0.54 -14.25
N LYS A 286 14.29 -0.83 -13.63
CA LYS A 286 14.64 -2.19 -13.22
C LYS A 286 13.68 -2.63 -12.12
N ASP A 287 12.99 -3.73 -12.38
CA ASP A 287 12.12 -4.40 -11.44
C ASP A 287 12.75 -5.72 -10.98
N ILE A 288 12.79 -5.94 -9.67
CA ILE A 288 13.17 -7.22 -9.07
C ILE A 288 11.98 -7.74 -8.28
N SER A 289 11.76 -9.05 -8.31
CA SER A 289 10.60 -9.66 -7.68
C SER A 289 10.93 -10.96 -6.98
N ALA A 290 10.03 -11.36 -6.08
CA ALA A 290 10.07 -12.63 -5.41
C ALA A 290 8.66 -13.16 -5.17
N THR A 291 8.53 -14.48 -5.29
CA THR A 291 7.27 -15.20 -5.13
C THR A 291 7.24 -15.90 -3.78
N ARG A 292 6.07 -15.93 -3.15
CA ARG A 292 5.85 -16.63 -1.88
C ARG A 292 4.60 -17.48 -1.95
N GLU A 293 4.75 -18.73 -1.56
CA GLU A 293 3.63 -19.66 -1.43
C GLU A 293 2.71 -19.24 -0.27
N PHE A 294 1.40 -19.31 -0.47
CA PHE A 294 0.38 -19.06 0.53
C PHE A 294 -0.78 -20.05 0.41
N THR A 295 -1.57 -20.18 1.46
CA THR A 295 -2.79 -20.98 1.45
C THR A 295 -3.96 -20.11 1.00
N PRO A 296 -4.62 -20.39 -0.14
CA PRO A 296 -5.78 -19.64 -0.58
C PRO A 296 -6.92 -19.70 0.40
N VAL A 297 -7.69 -18.62 0.41
CA VAL A 297 -8.78 -18.44 1.33
C VAL A 297 -10.04 -18.20 0.51
N GLU A 298 -10.95 -19.17 0.47
CA GLU A 298 -12.17 -19.08 -0.35
C GLU A 298 -13.16 -18.05 0.22
N PHE A 299 -13.85 -17.31 -0.65
CA PHE A 299 -14.94 -16.46 -0.19
C PHE A 299 -16.06 -17.31 0.45
N PRO A 300 -16.62 -16.90 1.60
CA PRO A 300 -17.74 -17.62 2.19
C PRO A 300 -18.95 -17.57 1.27
N GLU A 301 -19.76 -18.64 1.24
CA GLU A 301 -20.90 -18.78 0.31
C GLU A 301 -21.82 -17.55 0.32
N ARG A 302 -22.12 -16.98 1.50
CA ARG A 302 -22.94 -15.77 1.67
C ARG A 302 -22.46 -14.55 0.89
N MET A 303 -21.17 -14.48 0.55
CA MET A 303 -20.61 -13.40 -0.28
C MET A 303 -20.85 -13.69 -1.76
N THR A 304 -20.75 -14.96 -2.17
CA THR A 304 -21.00 -15.41 -3.55
C THR A 304 -22.48 -15.55 -3.91
N THR A 305 -23.38 -15.48 -2.92
CA THR A 305 -24.83 -15.56 -3.11
C THR A 305 -25.51 -14.30 -2.57
N ALA A 306 -25.90 -13.38 -3.44
CA ALA A 306 -26.76 -12.24 -3.07
C ALA A 306 -28.22 -12.60 -3.32
N PRO A 307 -29.06 -12.80 -2.30
CA PRO A 307 -30.50 -12.91 -2.51
C PRO A 307 -31.03 -11.55 -2.97
N PRO A 308 -31.73 -11.45 -4.12
CA PRO A 308 -32.28 -10.19 -4.60
C PRO A 308 -33.34 -9.65 -3.61
N ARG A 309 -33.21 -8.41 -3.14
CA ARG A 309 -34.19 -7.77 -2.24
C ARG A 309 -35.08 -6.81 -3.03
N LYS A 310 -36.01 -7.35 -3.81
CA LYS A 310 -36.96 -6.63 -4.69
C LYS A 310 -37.21 -5.17 -4.26
N GLY A 311 -36.76 -4.23 -5.09
CA GLY A 311 -37.06 -2.80 -4.98
C GLY A 311 -35.93 -1.94 -4.41
N ASN A 312 -34.77 -2.52 -4.12
CA ASN A 312 -33.62 -1.74 -3.69
C ASN A 312 -32.67 -1.45 -4.87
N PRO A 313 -32.34 -0.18 -5.19
CA PRO A 313 -31.33 0.13 -6.22
C PRO A 313 -29.95 -0.48 -5.93
N PHE A 314 -29.66 -0.83 -4.67
CA PHE A 314 -28.46 -1.57 -4.28
C PHE A 314 -28.53 -3.09 -4.53
N ASP A 315 -29.63 -3.62 -5.07
CA ASP A 315 -29.72 -5.05 -5.42
C ASP A 315 -28.75 -5.41 -6.54
N GLN A 316 -28.74 -4.62 -7.62
CA GLN A 316 -27.83 -4.84 -8.74
C GLN A 316 -26.38 -4.80 -8.27
N PHE A 317 -26.04 -3.83 -7.41
CA PHE A 317 -24.75 -3.76 -6.72
C PHE A 317 -24.41 -5.08 -5.99
N ASN A 318 -25.32 -5.61 -5.18
CA ASN A 318 -25.06 -6.85 -4.44
C ASN A 318 -24.93 -8.06 -5.37
N ILE A 319 -25.69 -8.10 -6.47
CA ILE A 319 -25.62 -9.15 -7.49
C ILE A 319 -24.27 -9.11 -8.20
N ASP A 320 -23.82 -7.93 -8.64
CA ASP A 320 -22.53 -7.76 -9.31
C ASP A 320 -21.36 -8.13 -8.40
N LYS A 321 -21.37 -7.66 -7.15
CA LYS A 321 -20.40 -8.10 -6.13
C LYS A 321 -20.39 -9.61 -5.94
N ALA A 322 -21.55 -10.23 -5.79
CA ALA A 322 -21.64 -11.68 -5.60
C ALA A 322 -21.11 -12.45 -6.81
N ARG A 323 -21.38 -11.95 -8.03
CA ARG A 323 -20.83 -12.48 -9.27
C ARG A 323 -19.30 -12.40 -9.27
N VAL A 324 -18.73 -11.25 -8.94
CA VAL A 324 -17.27 -11.05 -8.93
C VAL A 324 -16.59 -11.96 -7.91
N TYR A 325 -17.15 -12.09 -6.70
CA TYR A 325 -16.62 -13.03 -5.71
C TYR A 325 -16.71 -14.48 -6.14
N LYS A 326 -17.78 -14.84 -6.83
CA LYS A 326 -17.94 -16.18 -7.39
C LYS A 326 -16.90 -16.44 -8.49
N GLU A 327 -16.58 -15.43 -9.31
CA GLU A 327 -15.57 -15.49 -10.37
C GLU A 327 -14.14 -15.55 -9.80
N LYS A 328 -13.79 -14.69 -8.84
CA LYS A 328 -12.46 -14.69 -8.20
C LYS A 328 -12.23 -15.90 -7.30
N LYS A 329 -13.28 -16.45 -6.69
CA LYS A 329 -13.28 -17.61 -5.77
C LYS A 329 -12.52 -17.41 -4.45
N TYR A 330 -11.37 -16.74 -4.45
CA TYR A 330 -10.48 -16.57 -3.31
C TYR A 330 -10.27 -15.09 -2.97
N TYR A 331 -10.04 -14.80 -1.68
CA TYR A 331 -9.46 -13.54 -1.24
C TYR A 331 -8.05 -13.39 -1.82
N ALA A 332 -7.61 -12.13 -2.01
CA ALA A 332 -6.23 -11.83 -2.33
C ALA A 332 -5.27 -12.39 -1.27
N ALA A 333 -4.05 -12.74 -1.66
CA ALA A 333 -3.09 -13.33 -0.74
C ALA A 333 -2.73 -12.40 0.41
N VAL A 334 -2.51 -11.12 0.09
CA VAL A 334 -2.11 -10.06 1.02
C VAL A 334 -3.29 -9.12 1.27
N LYS A 335 -3.50 -8.77 2.54
CA LYS A 335 -4.56 -7.86 2.97
C LYS A 335 -4.05 -6.45 3.24
N ILE A 336 -2.89 -6.35 3.90
CA ILE A 336 -2.30 -5.09 4.35
C ILE A 336 -0.79 -5.22 4.11
N VAL A 337 -0.17 -4.12 3.70
CA VAL A 337 1.29 -4.01 3.67
C VAL A 337 1.73 -2.81 4.49
N LYS A 338 2.73 -3.03 5.36
CA LYS A 338 3.46 -1.93 6.01
C LYS A 338 4.92 -2.02 5.57
N VAL A 339 5.51 -0.88 5.21
CA VAL A 339 6.88 -0.84 4.70
C VAL A 339 7.74 0.07 5.57
N GLU A 340 8.87 -0.46 6.01
CA GLU A 340 9.87 0.25 6.77
C GLU A 340 11.25 0.11 6.13
N GLY A 341 11.70 1.17 5.46
CA GLY A 341 13.07 1.29 4.98
C GLY A 341 13.40 0.22 3.94
N ARG A 342 14.11 -0.83 4.37
CA ARG A 342 14.44 -1.99 3.51
C ARG A 342 13.53 -3.20 3.72
N TYR A 343 12.56 -3.14 4.63
CA TYR A 343 11.72 -4.28 4.96
C TYR A 343 10.25 -4.01 4.64
N ALA A 344 9.53 -5.04 4.20
CA ALA A 344 8.08 -5.04 4.11
C ALA A 344 7.48 -6.09 5.06
N PHE A 345 6.34 -5.73 5.65
CA PHE A 345 5.51 -6.57 6.51
C PHE A 345 4.20 -6.80 5.77
N LEU A 346 4.02 -8.02 5.27
CA LEU A 346 2.84 -8.44 4.53
C LEU A 346 1.91 -9.20 5.48
N PHE A 347 0.70 -8.69 5.65
CA PHE A 347 -0.32 -9.29 6.48
C PHE A 347 -1.26 -10.10 5.58
N PRO A 348 -1.16 -11.43 5.54
CA PRO A 348 -1.96 -12.25 4.65
C PRO A 348 -3.45 -12.18 4.99
N ASN A 349 -4.32 -12.39 3.99
CA ASN A 349 -5.72 -12.64 4.28
C ASN A 349 -5.85 -13.99 4.99
N MET A 350 -6.37 -13.98 6.20
CA MET A 350 -6.72 -15.19 6.92
C MET A 350 -8.23 -15.20 7.17
N LEU A 351 -8.93 -16.18 6.59
CA LEU A 351 -10.20 -16.62 7.15
C LEU A 351 -9.86 -17.60 8.25
N SER A 352 -9.74 -17.12 9.48
CA SER A 352 -10.09 -18.00 10.57
C SER A 352 -11.26 -17.38 11.32
N GLU A 353 -12.25 -18.21 11.60
CA GLU A 353 -13.18 -17.95 12.70
C GLU A 353 -12.45 -17.68 14.02
N SER A 354 -11.14 -18.02 14.13
CA SER A 354 -10.31 -17.69 15.28
C SER A 354 -9.86 -16.23 15.36
N VAL A 355 -9.70 -15.47 14.26
CA VAL A 355 -9.44 -14.01 14.36
C VAL A 355 -10.65 -13.27 14.94
N GLN A 356 -11.87 -13.79 14.76
CA GLN A 356 -13.05 -13.26 15.45
C GLN A 356 -13.08 -13.60 16.94
N ARG A 357 -12.40 -14.66 17.38
CA ARG A 357 -12.39 -15.13 18.78
C ARG A 357 -11.18 -14.65 19.58
N ASP A 358 -10.05 -14.43 18.92
CA ASP A 358 -8.82 -13.94 19.53
C ASP A 358 -8.11 -12.94 18.58
N PRO A 359 -8.46 -11.65 18.64
CA PRO A 359 -7.82 -10.61 17.83
C PRO A 359 -6.34 -10.38 18.20
N LEU A 360 -5.80 -11.10 19.18
CA LEU A 360 -4.47 -10.87 19.76
C LEU A 360 -3.32 -11.52 18.98
N ARG A 361 -3.56 -12.15 17.83
CA ARG A 361 -2.48 -12.75 17.01
C ARG A 361 -2.68 -12.50 15.53
N VAL A 362 -1.90 -11.56 15.03
CA VAL A 362 -1.92 -11.09 13.64
C VAL A 362 -0.60 -11.49 13.00
N PRO A 363 -0.54 -12.55 12.18
CA PRO A 363 0.68 -12.93 11.51
C PRO A 363 1.07 -11.91 10.45
N ALA A 364 2.38 -11.72 10.29
CA ALA A 364 2.97 -10.94 9.22
C ALA A 364 4.19 -11.68 8.67
N GLU A 365 4.30 -11.72 7.34
CA GLU A 365 5.48 -12.19 6.64
C GLU A 365 6.42 -11.01 6.38
N VAL A 366 7.70 -11.17 6.73
CA VAL A 366 8.70 -10.11 6.64
C VAL A 366 9.62 -10.38 5.45
N PHE A 367 9.78 -9.38 4.59
CA PHE A 367 10.66 -9.44 3.43
C PHE A 367 11.75 -8.39 3.51
N ASP A 368 12.97 -8.76 3.12
CA ASP A 368 14.05 -7.85 2.82
C ASP A 368 13.94 -7.40 1.36
N LEU A 369 13.56 -6.13 1.17
CA LEU A 369 13.33 -5.50 -0.12
C LEU A 369 14.62 -5.16 -0.88
N GLU A 370 15.78 -5.15 -0.22
CA GLU A 370 17.05 -4.97 -0.93
C GLU A 370 17.39 -6.20 -1.77
N ASN A 371 17.16 -7.38 -1.20
CA ASN A 371 17.44 -8.67 -1.84
C ASN A 371 16.18 -9.33 -2.42
N CYS A 372 15.01 -8.72 -2.21
CA CYS A 372 13.70 -9.30 -2.50
C CYS A 372 13.57 -10.72 -1.92
N GLN A 373 13.83 -10.87 -0.62
CA GLN A 373 13.91 -12.19 0.01
C GLN A 373 13.00 -12.27 1.24
N TYR A 374 12.31 -13.40 1.39
CA TYR A 374 11.62 -13.73 2.64
C TYR A 374 12.62 -13.87 3.78
N VAL A 375 12.30 -13.27 4.93
CA VAL A 375 13.12 -13.27 6.14
C VAL A 375 12.53 -14.21 7.17
N THR A 376 11.29 -13.95 7.59
CA THR A 376 10.63 -14.69 8.67
C THR A 376 9.13 -14.42 8.69
N THR A 377 8.39 -15.16 9.51
CA THR A 377 6.99 -14.91 9.85
C THR A 377 6.91 -14.58 11.34
N ILE A 378 6.14 -13.57 11.70
CA ILE A 378 5.98 -13.10 13.08
C ILE A 378 4.50 -13.00 13.45
N GLU A 379 4.18 -13.03 14.74
CA GLU A 379 2.84 -12.74 15.26
C GLU A 379 2.82 -11.39 16.01
N PHE A 380 2.06 -10.43 15.50
CA PHE A 380 1.77 -9.19 16.19
C PHE A 380 0.56 -9.33 17.13
N PRO A 381 0.54 -8.64 18.28
CA PRO A 381 -0.62 -8.59 19.16
C PRO A 381 -1.76 -7.67 18.68
N PHE A 382 -1.53 -6.93 17.60
CA PHE A 382 -2.50 -6.02 16.95
C PHE A 382 -2.03 -5.70 15.52
N TYR A 383 -2.89 -5.13 14.68
CA TYR A 383 -2.45 -4.55 13.40
C TYR A 383 -1.75 -3.21 13.66
N PRO A 384 -0.44 -3.06 13.39
CA PRO A 384 0.25 -1.79 13.60
C PRO A 384 -0.33 -0.71 12.70
N TYR A 385 -0.55 0.49 13.25
CA TYR A 385 -0.98 1.64 12.46
C TYR A 385 0.16 2.08 11.53
N VAL A 386 1.37 2.20 12.08
CA VAL A 386 2.61 2.49 11.36
C VAL A 386 3.69 1.50 11.80
N ILE A 387 4.56 1.09 10.88
CA ILE A 387 5.84 0.46 11.20
C ILE A 387 6.95 1.37 10.65
N ARG A 388 7.78 1.90 11.54
CA ARG A 388 8.85 2.85 11.18
C ARG A 388 10.00 2.83 12.19
N ASN A 389 11.24 2.89 11.69
CA ASN A 389 12.49 2.99 12.45
C ASN A 389 12.69 1.90 13.54
N GLY A 390 12.22 0.68 13.31
CA GLY A 390 12.32 -0.46 14.21
C GLY A 390 11.18 -0.52 15.22
N TYR A 391 10.10 0.22 14.97
CA TYR A 391 8.98 0.37 15.89
C TYR A 391 7.64 0.10 15.21
N ALA A 392 6.77 -0.59 15.93
CA ALA A 392 5.35 -0.70 15.61
C ALA A 392 4.58 0.31 16.48
N TYR A 393 3.71 1.09 15.85
CA TYR A 393 2.91 2.10 16.51
C TYR A 393 1.44 1.67 16.53
N GLN A 394 0.78 1.91 17.66
CA GLN A 394 -0.66 1.71 17.84
C GLN A 394 -1.28 3.04 18.21
N LEU A 395 -2.34 3.41 17.48
CA LEU A 395 -3.19 4.54 17.83
C LEU A 395 -4.48 3.99 18.45
N LYS A 396 -4.68 4.25 19.74
CA LYS A 396 -5.90 3.91 20.47
C LYS A 396 -6.80 5.14 20.51
N MET A 397 -7.97 5.02 19.89
CA MET A 397 -8.99 6.06 19.87
C MET A 397 -9.64 6.23 21.24
N THR A 398 -10.07 7.46 21.53
CA THR A 398 -10.90 7.80 22.68
C THR A 398 -12.17 6.95 22.70
N THR A 399 -12.50 6.38 23.85
CA THR A 399 -13.85 5.83 24.11
C THR A 399 -14.59 6.78 25.05
N GLN A 400 -15.87 6.54 25.34
CA GLN A 400 -16.59 7.37 26.33
C GLN A 400 -15.91 7.42 27.71
N THR A 401 -14.99 6.49 27.99
CA THR A 401 -14.37 6.30 29.30
C THR A 401 -12.84 6.33 29.28
N GLU A 402 -12.21 6.37 28.11
CA GLU A 402 -10.75 6.26 27.96
C GLU A 402 -10.22 7.37 27.07
N PHE A 403 -9.13 8.00 27.50
CA PHE A 403 -8.37 8.96 26.70
C PHE A 403 -7.69 8.26 25.52
N ALA A 404 -7.51 8.98 24.41
CA ALA A 404 -6.71 8.47 23.32
C ALA A 404 -5.25 8.29 23.75
N GLU A 405 -4.60 7.28 23.17
CA GLU A 405 -3.20 6.96 23.41
C GLU A 405 -2.49 6.60 22.10
N ILE A 406 -1.24 7.02 21.96
CA ILE A 406 -0.31 6.47 20.99
C ILE A 406 0.69 5.62 21.74
N ARG A 407 0.80 4.35 21.37
CA ARG A 407 1.74 3.41 21.96
C ARG A 407 2.81 3.03 20.95
N LYS A 408 4.06 3.20 21.33
CA LYS A 408 5.24 2.89 20.51
C LYS A 408 5.93 1.64 21.06
N TYR A 409 6.00 0.59 20.25
CA TYR A 409 6.58 -0.69 20.60
C TYR A 409 7.85 -0.95 19.80
N LYS A 410 8.95 -1.26 20.47
CA LYS A 410 10.17 -1.71 19.83
C LYS A 410 9.97 -3.10 19.24
N ILE A 411 10.35 -3.27 17.98
CA ILE A 411 10.36 -4.56 17.29
C ILE A 411 11.68 -5.27 17.61
N ASN A 412 11.60 -6.54 18.02
CA ASN A 412 12.77 -7.36 18.31
C ASN A 412 13.67 -7.47 17.06
N PRO A 413 14.99 -7.22 17.15
CA PRO A 413 15.92 -7.33 16.02
C PRO A 413 15.87 -8.68 15.27
N ALA A 414 15.51 -9.78 15.94
CA ALA A 414 15.37 -11.11 15.33
C ALA A 414 14.35 -11.14 14.18
N VAL A 415 13.35 -10.25 14.21
CA VAL A 415 12.37 -10.07 13.12
C VAL A 415 13.03 -9.72 11.79
N TYR A 416 14.20 -9.06 11.84
CA TYR A 416 14.95 -8.65 10.66
C TYR A 416 16.05 -9.66 10.27
N GLY A 417 16.04 -10.86 10.86
CA GLY A 417 17.06 -11.90 10.64
C GLY A 417 18.41 -11.61 11.31
N LYS A 418 18.42 -10.81 12.39
CA LYS A 418 19.65 -10.37 13.10
C LYS A 418 19.84 -11.04 14.45
#